data_AF-A0A4P8ILU0-F1
#
_entry.id   AF-A0A4P8ILU0-F1
#
_cell.length_a   1.000
_cell.length_b   1.000
_cell.length_c   1.000
_cell.angle_alpha   90.00
_cell.angle_beta   90.00
_cell.angle_gamma   90.00
#
_symmetry.space_group_name_H-M   'P 1'
#
loop_
_entity.id
_entity.type
_entity.pdbx_description
1 polymer ?
#
loop_
_entity_poly.entity_id
_entity_poly.type
_entity_poly.pdbx_seq_one_letter_code
_entity_poly.pdbx_strand_id
1 'polypeptide(L)'
;MNHDHSRRLGSTKENIKLFEDNIGLRAIAEITDAEIVEKAKEKKLRGWSFGFVEKKASEEEMKTGLKRRYVEDLDLKEVSLIDERKLPCYVGTSIYLRSEGEEVIEERAEETEAVYEDLRAGEKLDLSSYKNRIKNLGGKIKE
;
A
#
# COMPACT_ATOMS: atom_id res chain seq x y z
N MET A 1 3.36 -16.95 -5.17
CA MET A 1 4.14 -15.71 -4.88
C MET A 1 3.76 -14.67 -5.93
N ASN A 2 3.68 -13.36 -5.65
CA ASN A 2 3.36 -12.36 -6.68
C ASN A 2 2.05 -12.63 -7.47
N HIS A 3 1.05 -13.29 -6.86
CA HIS A 3 -0.17 -13.77 -7.56
C HIS A 3 0.10 -14.80 -8.67
N ASP A 4 1.30 -15.37 -8.72
CA ASP A 4 1.61 -16.51 -9.56
C ASP A 4 1.12 -17.79 -8.87
N HIS A 5 0.00 -18.31 -9.38
CA HIS A 5 -0.63 -19.54 -8.92
C HIS A 5 0.18 -20.80 -9.26
N SER A 6 1.15 -20.73 -10.18
CA SER A 6 2.03 -21.87 -10.49
C SER A 6 3.07 -22.12 -9.39
N ARG A 7 3.32 -21.12 -8.53
CA ARG A 7 4.29 -21.18 -7.44
C ARG A 7 3.62 -21.15 -6.08
N ARG A 8 3.48 -22.34 -5.49
CA ARG A 8 2.95 -22.54 -4.13
C ARG A 8 4.09 -22.61 -3.10
N LEU A 9 4.08 -21.67 -2.15
CA LEU A 9 5.03 -21.62 -1.03
C LEU A 9 4.52 -22.33 0.23
N GLY A 10 3.24 -22.71 0.27
CA GLY A 10 2.63 -23.26 1.47
C GLY A 10 1.12 -23.41 1.43
N SER A 11 0.56 -23.78 2.58
CA SER A 11 -0.89 -23.77 2.85
C SER A 11 -1.18 -23.70 4.34
N THR A 12 -2.45 -23.46 4.69
CA THR A 12 -2.93 -23.43 6.08
C THR A 12 -2.86 -24.77 6.81
N LYS A 13 -2.61 -25.87 6.08
CA LYS A 13 -2.43 -27.21 6.64
C LYS A 13 -0.96 -27.57 6.86
N GLU A 14 -0.05 -26.73 6.39
CA GLU A 14 1.39 -26.98 6.38
C GLU A 14 2.08 -25.90 7.23
N ASN A 15 2.52 -24.83 6.58
CA ASN A 15 3.45 -23.82 7.11
C ASN A 15 2.85 -22.42 7.20
N ILE A 16 1.57 -22.23 6.86
CA ILE A 16 0.89 -20.92 6.92
C ILE A 16 -0.13 -20.92 8.05
N LYS A 17 -0.12 -19.88 8.88
CA LYS A 17 -1.16 -19.58 9.87
C LYS A 17 -1.86 -18.29 9.47
N LEU A 18 -3.19 -18.33 9.45
CA LEU A 18 -4.05 -17.19 9.16
C LEU A 18 -4.96 -16.95 10.35
N PHE A 19 -5.09 -15.70 10.76
CA PHE A 19 -6.06 -15.29 11.78
C PHE A 19 -6.39 -13.82 11.58
N GLU A 20 -7.62 -13.45 11.93
CA GLU A 20 -8.02 -12.06 12.00
C GLU A 20 -7.73 -11.52 13.41
N ASP A 21 -7.23 -10.30 13.46
CA ASP A 21 -7.11 -9.52 14.69
C ASP A 21 -7.83 -8.17 14.53
N ASN A 22 -7.71 -7.32 15.54
CA ASN A 22 -8.41 -6.04 15.61
C ASN A 22 -7.96 -5.03 14.53
N ILE A 23 -6.85 -5.31 13.83
CA ILE A 23 -6.29 -4.50 12.73
C ILE A 23 -6.71 -5.10 11.39
N GLY A 24 -6.73 -6.42 11.26
CA GLY A 24 -7.21 -7.12 10.07
C GLY A 24 -6.70 -8.55 9.95
N LEU A 25 -6.59 -9.02 8.71
CA LEU A 25 -6.11 -10.37 8.43
C LEU A 25 -4.58 -10.45 8.57
N ARG A 26 -4.11 -11.32 9.46
CA ARG A 26 -2.70 -11.61 9.68
C ARG A 26 -2.32 -12.97 9.12
N ALA A 27 -1.22 -12.98 8.36
CA ALA A 27 -0.57 -14.20 7.86
C ALA A 27 0.82 -14.37 8.46
N ILE A 28 1.12 -15.60 8.89
CA ILE A 28 2.46 -16.02 9.30
C ILE A 28 2.82 -17.24 8.47
N ALA A 29 3.98 -17.21 7.82
CA ALA A 29 4.47 -18.32 7.01
C ALA A 29 5.90 -18.69 7.40
N GLU A 30 6.17 -19.99 7.54
CA GLU A 30 7.54 -20.51 7.66
C GLU A 30 8.02 -20.96 6.28
N ILE A 31 9.06 -20.31 5.74
CA ILE A 31 9.49 -20.50 4.35
C ILE A 31 10.94 -20.96 4.31
N THR A 32 11.19 -22.09 3.64
CA THR A 32 12.52 -22.68 3.42
C THR A 32 12.98 -22.59 1.97
N ASP A 33 12.18 -22.00 1.07
CA ASP A 33 12.53 -21.78 -0.33
C ASP A 33 13.75 -20.84 -0.41
N ALA A 34 14.85 -21.33 -0.98
CA ALA A 34 16.13 -20.64 -1.01
C ALA A 34 16.07 -19.29 -1.74
N GLU A 35 15.27 -19.16 -2.80
CA GLU A 35 15.12 -17.89 -3.52
C GLU A 35 14.42 -16.86 -2.64
N ILE A 36 13.39 -17.29 -1.89
CA ILE A 36 12.63 -16.40 -1.01
C ILE A 36 13.50 -15.97 0.17
N VAL A 37 14.25 -16.90 0.75
CA VAL A 37 15.21 -16.61 1.83
C VAL A 37 16.26 -15.60 1.37
N GLU A 38 16.79 -15.74 0.17
CA GLU A 38 17.77 -14.79 -0.36
C GLU A 38 17.15 -13.40 -0.58
N LYS A 39 15.96 -13.34 -1.18
CA LYS A 39 15.21 -12.08 -1.34
C LYS A 39 14.92 -11.40 -0.01
N ALA A 40 14.64 -12.18 1.02
CA ALA A 40 14.44 -11.70 2.38
C ALA A 40 15.72 -11.03 2.92
N LYS A 41 16.88 -11.70 2.81
CA LYS A 41 18.18 -11.15 3.23
C LYS A 41 18.54 -9.88 2.47
N GLU A 42 18.23 -9.85 1.17
CA GLU A 42 18.47 -8.70 0.30
C GLU A 42 17.40 -7.58 0.45
N LYS A 43 16.42 -7.72 1.34
CA LYS A 43 15.33 -6.74 1.56
C LYS A 43 14.53 -6.43 0.28
N LYS A 44 14.31 -7.47 -0.53
CA LYS A 44 13.56 -7.40 -1.79
C LYS A 44 12.09 -7.79 -1.64
N LEU A 45 11.68 -8.28 -0.48
CA LEU A 45 10.27 -8.57 -0.19
C LEU A 45 9.52 -7.25 0.08
N ARG A 46 8.37 -7.07 -0.57
CA ARG A 46 7.61 -5.82 -0.55
C ARG A 46 6.36 -5.86 0.32
N GLY A 47 5.89 -7.03 0.73
CA GLY A 47 4.70 -7.14 1.57
C GLY A 47 3.85 -8.35 1.25
N TRP A 48 2.59 -8.26 1.66
CA TRP A 48 1.58 -9.29 1.43
C TRP A 48 0.45 -8.73 0.57
N SER A 49 -0.12 -9.59 -0.26
CA SER A 49 -1.41 -9.34 -0.91
C SER A 49 -2.36 -10.49 -0.65
N PHE A 50 -3.63 -10.16 -0.49
CA PHE A 50 -4.71 -11.10 -0.24
C PHE A 50 -5.67 -11.10 -1.43
N GLY A 51 -5.85 -12.26 -2.05
CA GLY A 51 -6.85 -12.43 -3.11
C GLY A 51 -8.11 -13.02 -2.50
N PHE A 52 -9.21 -12.26 -2.46
CA PHE A 52 -10.48 -12.75 -1.96
C PHE A 52 -11.66 -12.35 -2.85
N VAL A 53 -12.75 -13.09 -2.72
CA VAL A 53 -14.03 -12.78 -3.35
C VAL A 53 -15.00 -12.36 -2.27
N GLU A 54 -15.56 -11.16 -2.41
CA GLU A 54 -16.64 -10.68 -1.53
C GLU A 54 -17.86 -11.59 -1.66
N LYS A 55 -18.40 -12.03 -0.52
CA LYS A 55 -19.67 -12.79 -0.45
C LYS A 55 -20.81 -11.92 0.00
N LYS A 56 -20.54 -11.04 0.96
CA LYS A 56 -21.52 -10.13 1.52
C LYS A 56 -20.84 -8.83 1.88
N ALA A 57 -21.41 -7.73 1.43
CA ALA A 57 -21.02 -6.41 1.88
C ALA A 57 -22.23 -5.49 2.01
N SER A 58 -22.09 -4.50 2.86
CA SER A 58 -23.02 -3.38 2.99
C SER A 58 -22.30 -2.05 2.69
N GLU A 59 -23.07 -1.07 2.24
CA GLU A 59 -22.57 0.28 1.96
C GLU A 59 -23.31 1.29 2.85
N GLU A 60 -22.57 2.25 3.37
CA GLU A 60 -23.08 3.41 4.09
C GLU A 60 -22.66 4.68 3.33
N GLU A 61 -23.62 5.56 3.05
CA GLU A 61 -23.34 6.87 2.49
C GLU A 61 -22.93 7.82 3.62
N MET A 62 -21.67 8.27 3.59
CA MET A 62 -21.16 9.22 4.57
C MET A 62 -21.65 10.63 4.24
N LYS A 63 -21.77 11.47 5.28
CA LYS A 63 -22.15 12.89 5.14
C LYS A 63 -21.24 13.70 4.20
N THR A 64 -20.04 13.20 3.94
CA THR A 64 -19.06 13.79 3.02
C THR A 64 -19.31 13.42 1.55
N GLY A 65 -20.34 12.63 1.24
CA GLY A 65 -20.60 12.09 -0.10
C GLY A 65 -19.72 10.89 -0.48
N LEU A 66 -18.86 10.43 0.44
CA LEU A 66 -18.09 9.21 0.27
C LEU A 66 -18.93 8.00 0.66
N LYS A 67 -18.74 6.87 -0.03
CA LYS A 67 -19.31 5.60 0.37
C LYS A 67 -18.33 4.83 1.23
N ARG A 68 -18.79 4.40 2.41
CA ARG A 68 -18.06 3.43 3.24
C ARG A 68 -18.62 2.05 2.95
N ARG A 69 -17.74 1.10 2.64
CA ARG A 69 -18.11 -0.31 2.41
C ARG A 69 -17.66 -1.17 3.58
N TYR A 70 -18.54 -2.03 4.05
CA TYR A 70 -18.29 -3.04 5.07
C TYR A 70 -18.33 -4.42 4.43
N VAL A 71 -17.18 -5.10 4.36
CA VAL A 71 -17.13 -6.50 3.91
C VAL A 71 -17.47 -7.38 5.10
N GLU A 72 -18.63 -8.03 5.05
CA GLU A 72 -19.18 -8.84 6.14
C GLU A 72 -18.85 -10.33 5.99
N ASP A 73 -18.67 -10.79 4.75
CA ASP A 73 -18.30 -12.16 4.43
C ASP A 73 -17.46 -12.20 3.14
N LEU A 74 -16.43 -13.05 3.12
CA LEU A 74 -15.50 -13.20 2.01
C LEU A 74 -14.96 -14.62 1.90
N ASP A 75 -14.63 -15.02 0.67
CA ASP A 75 -13.82 -16.22 0.40
C ASP A 75 -12.38 -15.79 0.12
N LEU A 76 -11.47 -16.04 1.06
CA LEU A 76 -10.03 -15.90 0.80
C LEU A 76 -9.55 -17.01 -0.15
N LYS A 77 -9.11 -16.62 -1.35
CA LYS A 77 -8.61 -17.53 -2.39
C LYS A 77 -7.11 -17.73 -2.30
N GLU A 78 -6.38 -16.69 -1.93
CA GLU A 78 -4.93 -16.76 -1.84
C GLU A 78 -4.34 -15.73 -0.89
N VAL A 79 -3.13 -16.04 -0.43
CA VAL A 79 -2.22 -15.13 0.26
C VAL A 79 -0.90 -15.17 -0.50
N SER A 80 -0.51 -14.03 -1.06
CA SER A 80 0.69 -13.88 -1.88
C SER A 80 1.72 -13.03 -1.16
N LEU A 81 2.91 -13.60 -0.97
CA LEU A 81 4.11 -12.82 -0.65
C LEU A 81 4.55 -12.07 -1.92
N ILE A 82 4.78 -10.77 -1.78
CA ILE A 82 5.12 -9.86 -2.87
C ILE A 82 6.60 -9.50 -2.79
N ASP A 83 7.29 -9.50 -3.93
CA ASP A 83 8.66 -9.02 -4.07
C ASP A 83 8.77 -7.80 -4.97
N GLU A 84 9.99 -7.36 -5.23
CA GLU A 84 10.33 -6.11 -5.91
C GLU A 84 9.73 -5.97 -7.32
N ARG A 85 9.22 -7.06 -7.89
CA ARG A 85 8.58 -7.08 -9.21
C ARG A 85 7.15 -6.53 -9.18
N LYS A 86 6.52 -6.39 -8.01
CA LYS A 86 5.15 -5.90 -7.86
C LYS A 86 5.00 -5.01 -6.62
N LEU A 87 3.94 -4.20 -6.61
CA LEU A 87 3.51 -3.47 -5.43
C LEU A 87 2.42 -4.27 -4.70
N PRO A 88 2.46 -4.40 -3.37
CA PRO A 88 1.38 -5.02 -2.62
C PRO A 88 0.10 -4.20 -2.77
N CYS A 89 -1.05 -4.87 -2.87
CA CYS A 89 -2.34 -4.21 -3.09
C CYS A 89 -2.89 -3.53 -1.83
N TYR A 90 -2.34 -3.86 -0.65
CA TYR A 90 -2.80 -3.34 0.63
C TYR A 90 -1.68 -2.51 1.26
N VAL A 91 -2.03 -1.27 1.60
CA VAL A 91 -1.14 -0.36 2.35
C VAL A 91 -1.04 -0.83 3.81
N GLY A 92 0.11 -0.58 4.44
CA GLY A 92 0.32 -0.90 5.86
C GLY A 92 0.56 -2.38 6.16
N THR A 93 1.06 -3.16 5.19
CA THR A 93 1.51 -4.54 5.46
C THR A 93 2.97 -4.55 5.89
N SER A 94 3.27 -5.18 7.03
CA SER A 94 4.65 -5.37 7.52
C SER A 94 5.11 -6.81 7.34
N ILE A 95 6.40 -6.99 7.08
CA ILE A 95 7.05 -8.30 7.05
C ILE A 95 8.00 -8.39 8.23
N TYR A 96 7.80 -9.42 9.05
CA TYR A 96 8.71 -9.80 10.12
C TYR A 96 9.46 -11.05 9.68
N LEU A 97 10.78 -10.92 9.50
CA LEU A 97 11.65 -12.04 9.22
C LEU A 97 12.35 -12.48 10.49
N ARG A 98 12.30 -13.79 10.77
CA ARG A 98 13.11 -14.42 11.81
C ARG A 98 13.88 -15.58 11.18
N SER A 99 15.18 -15.38 10.98
CA SER A 99 16.13 -16.38 10.50
C SER A 99 17.28 -16.47 11.49
N GLU A 100 17.82 -17.66 11.78
CA GLU A 100 18.84 -17.96 12.82
C GLU A 100 19.65 -16.77 13.40
N GLY A 101 19.03 -16.00 14.31
CA GLY A 101 19.67 -14.89 15.04
C GLY A 101 19.45 -13.47 14.50
N GLU A 102 18.84 -13.30 13.32
CA GLU A 102 18.50 -12.01 12.73
C GLU A 102 16.97 -11.81 12.72
N GLU A 103 16.51 -10.80 13.46
CA GLU A 103 15.16 -10.26 13.34
C GLU A 103 15.21 -9.02 12.44
N VAL A 104 14.62 -9.13 11.25
CA VAL A 104 14.47 -7.99 10.34
C VAL A 104 12.99 -7.62 10.32
N ILE A 105 12.71 -6.39 10.76
CA ILE A 105 11.38 -5.79 10.69
C ILE A 105 11.40 -4.83 9.50
N GLU A 106 10.62 -5.16 8.47
CA GLU A 106 10.34 -4.23 7.38
C GLU A 106 8.91 -3.73 7.53
N GLU A 107 8.79 -2.49 8.02
CA GLU A 107 7.52 -1.77 8.10
C GLU A 107 7.36 -0.91 6.85
N ARG A 108 6.35 -1.20 6.05
CA ARG A 108 6.02 -0.41 4.86
C ARG A 108 4.80 0.44 5.16
N ALA A 109 5.07 1.64 5.65
CA ALA A 109 4.16 2.76 5.46
C ALA A 109 4.13 3.12 3.98
N GLU A 110 2.95 3.49 3.48
CA GLU A 110 2.66 4.10 2.18
C GLU A 110 3.88 4.30 1.26
N GLU A 111 3.97 3.60 0.13
CA GLU A 111 4.74 4.11 -1.01
C GLU A 111 3.98 5.28 -1.61
N THR A 112 3.87 6.36 -0.83
CA THR A 112 3.48 7.66 -1.35
C THR A 112 4.67 8.16 -2.15
N GLU A 113 4.48 8.34 -3.46
CA GLU A 113 5.35 9.26 -4.21
C GLU A 113 5.34 10.58 -3.44
N ALA A 114 6.51 10.97 -2.92
CA ALA A 114 6.65 12.30 -2.35
C ALA A 114 6.27 13.30 -3.45
N VAL A 115 5.15 14.01 -3.26
CA VAL A 115 4.86 15.18 -4.07
C VAL A 115 5.89 16.24 -3.65
N TYR A 116 6.94 16.35 -4.44
CA TYR A 116 7.89 17.45 -4.29
C TYR A 116 7.23 18.70 -4.88
N GLU A 117 6.73 19.60 -4.02
CA GLU A 117 6.66 21.01 -4.42
C GLU A 117 8.08 21.57 -4.38
N ASP A 118 8.62 21.89 -5.55
CA ASP A 118 9.88 22.63 -5.62
C ASP A 118 9.67 24.06 -5.13
N LEU A 119 9.91 24.28 -3.83
CA LEU A 119 9.92 25.61 -3.21
C LEU A 119 11.09 26.49 -3.70
N ARG A 120 11.91 26.02 -4.67
CA ARG A 120 12.92 26.82 -5.36
C ARG A 120 12.42 27.48 -6.64
N ALA A 121 11.09 27.56 -6.85
CA ALA A 121 10.54 28.62 -7.71
C ALA A 121 10.72 30.00 -7.03
N GLY A 122 11.98 30.39 -6.84
CA GLY A 122 12.41 31.76 -6.57
C GLY A 122 12.41 32.62 -7.83
N GLU A 123 11.71 32.22 -8.90
CA GLU A 123 11.40 33.12 -10.00
C GLU A 123 10.12 33.87 -9.67
N LYS A 124 10.20 35.20 -9.59
CA LYS A 124 9.02 36.07 -9.55
C LYS A 124 8.17 35.77 -10.77
N LEU A 125 7.04 35.10 -10.56
CA LEU A 125 6.02 34.89 -11.59
C LEU A 125 5.65 36.25 -12.22
N ASP A 126 5.71 36.37 -13.55
CA ASP A 126 5.24 37.59 -14.21
C ASP A 126 3.71 37.66 -14.16
N LEU A 127 3.21 38.51 -13.26
CA LEU A 127 1.78 38.74 -13.05
C LEU A 127 1.24 39.91 -13.91
N SER A 128 1.99 40.38 -14.92
CA SER A 128 1.62 41.52 -15.77
C SER A 128 0.22 41.39 -16.39
N SER A 129 -0.15 40.20 -16.88
CA SER A 129 -1.46 39.94 -17.48
C SER A 129 -2.62 40.13 -16.49
N TYR A 130 -2.46 39.62 -15.26
CA TYR A 130 -3.45 39.73 -14.20
C TYR A 130 -3.57 41.16 -13.67
N LYS A 131 -2.44 41.87 -13.52
CA LYS A 131 -2.43 43.28 -13.13
C LYS A 131 -3.17 44.15 -14.16
N ASN A 132 -2.92 43.93 -15.45
CA ASN A 132 -3.63 44.64 -16.51
C ASN A 132 -5.14 44.37 -16.49
N ARG A 133 -5.53 43.13 -16.22
CA ARG A 133 -6.95 42.76 -16.13
C ARG A 133 -7.65 43.41 -14.94
N ILE A 134 -7.01 43.46 -13.77
CA ILE A 134 -7.54 44.15 -12.59
C ILE A 134 -7.71 45.65 -12.86
N LYS A 135 -6.72 46.28 -13.52
CA LYS A 135 -6.78 47.70 -13.89
C LYS A 135 -7.94 47.99 -14.86
N ASN A 136 -8.12 47.14 -15.88
CA ASN A 136 -9.23 47.27 -16.83
C ASN A 136 -10.61 47.09 -16.19
N LEU A 137 -10.68 46.38 -15.06
CA LEU A 137 -11.90 46.20 -14.27
C LEU A 137 -12.06 47.28 -13.18
N GLY A 138 -11.22 48.32 -13.17
CA GLY A 138 -11.28 49.43 -12.22
C GLY A 138 -10.73 49.13 -10.82
N GLY A 139 -10.09 47.97 -10.63
CA GLY A 139 -9.46 47.60 -9.36
C GLY A 139 -8.14 48.34 -9.13
N LYS A 140 -7.85 48.67 -7.86
CA LYS A 140 -6.56 49.25 -7.44
C LYS A 140 -5.61 48.16 -6.96
N ILE A 141 -4.41 48.11 -7.50
CA ILE A 141 -3.35 47.17 -7.09
C ILE A 141 -2.45 47.91 -6.09
N LYS A 142 -2.28 47.38 -4.88
CA LYS A 142 -1.27 47.86 -3.93
C LYS A 142 0.04 47.11 -4.18
N GLU A 143 1.15 47.83 -4.13
CA GLU A 143 2.50 47.24 -4.14
C GLU A 143 2.81 46.50 -2.83
#